data_AF-A0A9E0BJV8-F1
#
_entry.id   AF-A0A9E0BJV8-F1
#
_cell.length_a   1.000
_cell.length_b   1.000
_cell.length_c   1.000
_cell.angle_alpha   90.00
_cell.angle_beta   90.00
_cell.angle_gamma   90.00
#
_symmetry.space_group_name_H-M   'P 1'
#
loop_
_entity.id
_entity.type
_entity.pdbx_description
1 polymer ?
#
loop_
_entity_poly.entity_id
_entity_poly.type
_entity_poly.pdbx_seq_one_letter_code
_entity_poly.pdbx_strand_id
1 'polypeptide(L)'
;GVALTPTREALEAMGTEDHPRRALLALGYAGWGAGQLEYEIRENVWLTCPADEALIFDPDYDRKWTKALAKLGVDASLLTAEAGRA
;
A
#
# COMPACT_ATOMS: atom_id res chain seq x y z
N GLY A 1 5.95 -0.04 14.21
CA GLY A 1 6.83 0.56 13.20
C GLY A 1 7.13 -0.48 12.15
N VAL A 2 7.31 -0.06 10.89
CA VAL A 2 7.56 -0.96 9.74
C VAL A 2 9.01 -0.80 9.28
N ALA A 3 9.63 -1.91 8.87
CA ALA A 3 10.98 -1.93 8.28
C ALA A 3 10.93 -2.60 6.91
N LEU A 4 11.85 -2.21 6.01
CA LEU A 4 12.04 -2.78 4.68
C LEU A 4 13.50 -3.22 4.55
N THR A 5 13.72 -4.42 4.03
CA THR A 5 15.07 -4.96 3.81
C THR A 5 15.11 -5.80 2.53
N PRO A 6 16.07 -5.55 1.63
CA PRO A 6 16.27 -6.35 0.42
C PRO A 6 17.33 -7.46 0.61
N THR A 7 17.82 -7.65 1.84
CA THR A 7 18.97 -8.52 2.13
C THR A 7 18.61 -10.00 2.15
N ARG A 8 19.56 -10.86 1.78
CA ARG A 8 19.38 -12.32 1.81
C ARG A 8 19.30 -12.82 3.24
N GLU A 9 20.04 -12.20 4.14
CA GLU A 9 20.07 -12.49 5.58
C GLU A 9 18.67 -12.35 6.20
N ALA A 10 17.92 -11.31 5.81
CA ALA A 10 16.55 -11.13 6.28
C ALA A 10 15.59 -12.21 5.75
N LEU A 11 15.83 -12.73 4.55
CA LEU A 11 15.05 -13.84 4.00
C LEU A 11 15.38 -15.15 4.71
N GLU A 12 16.66 -15.40 5.02
CA GLU A 12 17.10 -16.58 5.77
C GLU A 12 16.53 -16.59 7.20
N ALA A 13 16.48 -15.42 7.86
CA ALA A 13 15.92 -15.26 9.20
C ALA A 13 14.42 -15.60 9.30
N MET A 14 13.68 -15.61 8.18
CA MET A 14 12.27 -16.03 8.18
C MET A 14 12.09 -17.51 8.54
N GLY A 15 13.12 -18.33 8.34
CA GLY A 15 13.11 -19.77 8.65
C GLY A 15 13.69 -20.13 10.02
N THR A 16 14.11 -19.14 10.82
CA THR A 16 14.71 -19.35 12.14
C THR A 16 13.74 -18.94 13.25
N GLU A 17 14.11 -19.16 14.52
CA GLU A 17 13.33 -18.70 15.67
C GLU A 17 13.28 -17.17 15.80
N ASP A 18 14.18 -16.44 15.12
CA ASP A 18 14.27 -14.97 15.13
C ASP A 18 13.40 -14.30 14.05
N HIS A 19 12.43 -15.02 13.49
CA HIS A 19 11.56 -14.49 12.44
C HIS A 19 10.67 -13.34 12.96
N PRO A 20 10.36 -12.34 12.13
CA PRO A 20 9.41 -11.28 12.50
C PRO A 20 8.01 -11.85 12.72
N ARG A 21 7.23 -11.20 13.60
CA ARG A 21 5.84 -11.58 13.89
C ARG A 21 4.93 -11.54 12.66
N ARG A 22 5.18 -10.59 11.75
CA ARG A 22 4.48 -10.42 10.47
C ARG A 22 5.50 -10.01 9.42
N ALA A 23 5.40 -10.60 8.24
CA ALA A 23 6.26 -10.31 7.11
C ALA A 23 5.45 -10.28 5.82
N LEU A 24 5.92 -9.51 4.85
CA LEU A 24 5.42 -9.51 3.48
C LEU A 24 6.62 -9.58 2.54
N LEU A 25 6.60 -10.55 1.62
CA LEU A 25 7.58 -10.64 0.56
C LEU A 25 7.02 -9.93 -0.68
N ALA A 26 7.73 -8.92 -1.17
CA ALA A 26 7.40 -8.21 -2.40
C ALA A 26 8.51 -8.38 -3.42
N LEU A 27 8.13 -8.58 -4.68
CA LEU A 27 9.06 -8.65 -5.81
C LEU A 27 8.80 -7.47 -6.73
N GLY A 28 9.82 -6.63 -6.92
CA GLY A 28 9.71 -5.37 -7.63
C GLY A 28 9.21 -4.22 -6.74
N TYR A 29 9.05 -3.05 -7.35
CA TYR A 29 8.55 -1.85 -6.68
C TYR A 29 7.81 -0.96 -7.69
N ALA A 30 6.87 -0.17 -7.18
CA ALA A 30 6.30 0.96 -7.92
C ALA A 30 7.20 2.19 -7.66
N GLY A 31 7.60 2.86 -8.73
CA GLY A 31 8.45 4.04 -8.67
C GLY A 31 7.84 5.16 -9.51
N TRP A 32 8.06 6.39 -9.07
CA TRP A 32 7.62 7.59 -9.76
C TRP A 32 8.83 8.43 -10.15
N GLY A 33 8.74 9.09 -11.31
CA GLY A 33 9.66 10.15 -11.69
C GLY A 33 9.50 11.38 -10.80
N ALA A 34 10.46 12.31 -10.87
CA ALA A 34 10.40 13.55 -10.10
C ALA A 34 9.11 14.34 -10.41
N GLY A 35 8.33 14.66 -9.37
CA GLY A 35 7.09 15.42 -9.49
C GLY A 35 5.88 14.66 -10.07
N GLN A 36 6.07 13.40 -10.49
CA GLN A 36 5.01 12.62 -11.13
C GLN A 36 3.91 12.26 -10.13
N LEU A 37 4.27 11.79 -8.93
CA LEU A 37 3.30 11.39 -7.91
C LEU A 37 2.44 12.59 -7.47
N GLU A 38 3.06 13.75 -7.26
CA GLU A 38 2.37 14.98 -6.86
C GLU A 38 1.44 15.50 -7.96
N TYR A 39 1.80 15.28 -9.23
CA TYR A 39 0.92 15.58 -10.36
C TYR A 39 -0.28 14.63 -10.39
N GLU A 40 -0.05 13.31 -10.28
CA GLU A 40 -1.11 12.30 -10.34
C GLU A 40 -2.09 12.44 -9.16
N ILE A 41 -1.62 12.79 -7.96
CA ILE A 41 -2.49 13.10 -6.82
C ILE A 41 -3.36 14.33 -7.12
N ARG A 42 -2.81 15.39 -7.74
CA ARG A 42 -3.58 16.60 -8.09
C ARG A 42 -4.63 16.34 -9.16
N GLU A 43 -4.37 15.45 -10.10
CA GLU A 43 -5.33 15.03 -11.13
C GLU A 43 -6.35 14.00 -10.59
N ASN A 44 -6.40 13.76 -9.27
CA ASN A 44 -7.28 12.76 -8.62
C ASN A 44 -7.10 11.34 -9.16
N VAL A 45 -5.93 11.02 -9.72
CA VAL A 45 -5.59 9.66 -10.19
C VAL A 45 -5.28 8.76 -9.00
N TRP A 46 -4.69 9.30 -7.93
CA TRP A 46 -4.43 8.59 -6.68
C TRP A 46 -5.18 9.20 -5.51
N LEU A 47 -5.81 8.33 -4.72
CA LEU A 47 -6.27 8.65 -3.37
C LEU A 47 -5.19 8.25 -2.36
N THR A 48 -4.97 9.07 -1.34
CA THR A 48 -3.96 8.82 -0.31
C THR A 48 -4.61 8.70 1.06
N CYS A 49 -4.13 7.79 1.90
CA CYS A 49 -4.58 7.64 3.28
C CYS A 49 -3.38 7.36 4.21
N PRO A 50 -3.50 7.64 5.53
CA PRO A 50 -2.44 7.30 6.48
C PRO A 50 -2.13 5.80 6.47
N ALA A 51 -0.83 5.47 6.50
CA ALA A 51 -0.36 4.09 6.53
C ALA A 51 -0.92 3.33 7.75
N ASP A 52 -1.26 2.07 7.54
CA ASP A 52 -1.86 1.21 8.57
C ASP A 52 -1.22 -0.18 8.52
N GLU A 53 -0.60 -0.59 9.62
CA GLU A 53 0.00 -1.92 9.71
C GLU A 53 -1.03 -3.04 9.57
N ALA A 54 -2.27 -2.82 10.01
CA ALA A 54 -3.34 -3.81 9.84
C ALA A 54 -3.68 -4.01 8.36
N LEU A 55 -3.61 -2.94 7.56
CA LEU A 55 -3.84 -2.99 6.12
C LEU A 55 -2.65 -3.59 5.36
N ILE A 56 -1.44 -3.15 5.70
CA ILE A 56 -0.19 -3.61 5.08
C ILE A 56 -0.05 -5.14 5.23
N PHE A 57 -0.24 -5.65 6.45
CA PHE A 57 -0.07 -7.07 6.77
C PHE A 57 -1.38 -7.88 6.79
N ASP A 58 -2.48 -7.32 6.26
CA ASP A 58 -3.75 -8.05 6.16
C ASP A 58 -3.59 -9.29 5.26
N PRO A 59 -4.05 -10.48 5.67
CA PRO A 59 -4.03 -11.67 4.80
C PRO A 59 -5.08 -11.62 3.69
N ASP A 60 -6.13 -10.81 3.83
CA ASP A 60 -7.21 -10.69 2.85
C ASP A 60 -6.88 -9.61 1.81
N TYR A 61 -6.13 -9.99 0.79
CA TYR A 61 -5.66 -9.11 -0.29
C TYR A 61 -6.81 -8.44 -1.05
N ASP A 62 -7.88 -9.19 -1.34
CA ASP A 62 -9.01 -8.71 -2.13
C ASP A 62 -9.73 -7.56 -1.42
N ARG A 63 -9.83 -7.62 -0.08
CA ARG A 63 -10.50 -6.60 0.71
C ARG A 63 -9.61 -5.43 1.13
N LYS A 64 -8.28 -5.49 0.88
CA LYS A 64 -7.39 -4.38 1.26
C LYS A 64 -7.83 -3.07 0.62
N TRP A 65 -8.16 -3.09 -0.66
CA TRP A 65 -8.55 -1.87 -1.37
C TRP A 65 -9.83 -1.25 -0.79
N THR A 66 -10.88 -2.05 -0.58
CA THR A 66 -12.12 -1.57 0.06
C THR A 66 -11.89 -1.09 1.49
N LYS A 67 -11.06 -1.79 2.28
CA LYS A 67 -10.68 -1.36 3.64
C LYS A 67 -9.95 -0.01 3.60
N ALA A 68 -9.05 0.21 2.64
CA ALA A 68 -8.34 1.48 2.48
C ALA A 68 -9.31 2.63 2.15
N LEU A 69 -10.26 2.42 1.25
CA LEU A 69 -11.29 3.42 0.91
C LEU A 69 -12.22 3.73 2.08
N ALA A 70 -12.64 2.70 2.83
CA ALA A 70 -13.46 2.88 4.02
C ALA A 70 -12.77 3.77 5.06
N LYS A 71 -11.44 3.73 5.17
CA LYS A 71 -10.68 4.65 6.05
C LYS A 71 -10.73 6.10 5.60
N LEU A 72 -10.95 6.36 4.32
CA LEU A 72 -11.17 7.69 3.77
C LEU A 72 -12.64 8.14 3.87
N GLY A 73 -13.55 7.27 4.33
CA GLY A 73 -14.99 7.52 4.27
C GLY A 73 -15.53 7.52 2.84
N VAL A 74 -14.80 6.94 1.90
CA VAL A 74 -15.17 6.86 0.48
C VAL A 74 -15.74 5.48 0.20
N ASP A 75 -16.91 5.43 -0.45
CA ASP A 75 -17.44 4.18 -0.98
C ASP A 75 -16.83 3.92 -2.36
N ALA A 76 -16.34 2.70 -2.56
CA ALA A 76 -15.82 2.22 -3.85
C ALA A 76 -16.82 2.42 -5.00
N SER A 77 -18.12 2.30 -4.74
CA SER A 77 -19.16 2.47 -5.76
C SER A 77 -19.33 3.91 -6.24
N LEU A 78 -18.75 4.88 -5.51
CA LEU A 78 -18.80 6.30 -5.85
C LEU A 78 -17.59 6.73 -6.70
N LEU A 79 -16.62 5.84 -6.94
CA LEU A 79 -15.46 6.12 -7.77
C LEU A 79 -15.84 5.96 -9.26
N THR A 80 -15.92 7.07 -9.96
CA THR A 80 -16.08 7.11 -11.42
C THR A 80 -14.73 7.33 -12.10
N ALA A 81 -14.53 6.71 -13.26
CA ALA A 81 -13.29 6.86 -14.05
C ALA A 81 -13.10 8.28 -14.63
N GLU A 82 -14.16 9.09 -14.66
CA GLU A 82 -14.05 10.51 -14.99
C GLU A 82 -13.61 11.30 -13.76
N ALA A 83 -12.41 11.88 -13.82
CA ALA A 83 -11.99 12.93 -12.91
C ALA A 83 -12.92 14.13 -13.13
N GLY A 84 -13.93 14.27 -12.26
CA GLY A 84 -14.82 15.43 -12.25
C GLY A 84 -14.01 16.70 -11.98
N ARG A 85 -13.82 17.53 -13.00
CA ARG A 85 -13.33 18.91 -12.81
C ARG A 85 -14.46 19.74 -12.21
N ALA A 86 -14.18 20.38 -11.08
CA ALA A 86 -14.92 21.53 -10.58
C ALA A 86 -14.23 22.82 -11.05
#